data_AF-A0A815K0E3-F1
#
_entry.id   AF-A0A815K0E3-F1
#
_cell.length_a   1.000
_cell.length_b   1.000
_cell.length_c   1.000
_cell.angle_alpha   90.00
_cell.angle_beta   90.00
_cell.angle_gamma   90.00
#
_symmetry.space_group_name_H-M   'P 1'
#
loop_
_entity.id
_entity.type
_entity.pdbx_description
1 polymer ?
#
loop_
_entity_poly.entity_id
_entity_poly.type
_entity_poly.pdbx_seq_one_letter_code
_entity_poly.pdbx_strand_id
1 'polypeptide(L)'
;MKLVATLLLIVTIAFTFSFAAEEAKKEVGTVIGIDLGTTYSCVGIFKSGRVEIIANDQGNRITPSYVAFTSDGERLIGDAAKNQLTSNPENTVFDVKRLIGREFSDQSVQQDIKHFPFQVIEKNSKPIIQVNTGKEQKLFTPEEISAMVLGKMREIAEAYLGKKVTHAVVTVPAYFNDAQRQATKDAGTISGLNVMRIINEPTAAAIAYGLDKKEGEKNILVFDLGGGTFDVSLLTIDNGVFEVIATNGDTHLGGEDFDQRVMEHFIKLFKKKTGKDIRKDNRAVQKLRREVEKAKRTLSSQHQTKIEIESFFDNEDFSETLTRAKFEELNMDLFRSTMKPVQKVLEDADLKKTDIAEVVLVGGSTRIPKVQQLVKDFFDGKEPSRGINPDEAV
;
A
#
# COMPACT_ATOMS: atom_id res chain seq x y z
N MET A 1 77.94 15.55 -56.92
CA MET A 1 77.06 15.02 -57.99
C MET A 1 75.84 14.41 -57.31
N LYS A 2 74.69 15.09 -57.28
CA LYS A 2 73.53 14.90 -58.20
C LYS A 2 73.18 13.41 -58.35
N LEU A 3 72.15 12.91 -57.67
CA LEU A 3 70.69 12.95 -57.96
C LEU A 3 70.25 11.65 -58.68
N VAL A 4 69.12 11.07 -58.26
CA VAL A 4 68.13 10.19 -58.95
C VAL A 4 67.61 9.15 -57.92
N ALA A 5 66.47 9.42 -57.28
CA ALA A 5 65.10 8.92 -57.60
C ALA A 5 64.76 7.62 -56.85
N THR A 6 63.94 7.66 -55.79
CA THR A 6 62.46 7.44 -55.78
C THR A 6 62.12 6.02 -55.36
N LEU A 7 61.58 5.80 -54.15
CA LEU A 7 60.31 5.08 -53.90
C LEU A 7 59.96 4.98 -52.40
N LEU A 8 58.71 5.36 -52.10
CA LEU A 8 57.82 4.96 -50.99
C LEU A 8 58.41 4.43 -49.66
N LEU A 9 58.15 5.14 -48.55
CA LEU A 9 57.18 4.70 -47.51
C LEU A 9 57.02 5.83 -46.47
N ILE A 10 55.95 6.63 -46.58
CA ILE A 10 55.53 7.54 -45.50
C ILE A 10 54.76 6.69 -44.49
N VAL A 11 55.42 6.31 -43.40
CA VAL A 11 54.74 5.81 -42.19
C VAL A 11 54.33 7.03 -41.38
N THR A 12 53.09 7.46 -41.56
CA THR A 12 52.45 8.46 -40.69
C THR A 12 52.07 7.76 -39.39
N ILE A 13 52.83 8.01 -38.31
CA ILE A 13 52.40 7.67 -36.95
C ILE A 13 51.31 8.68 -36.58
N ALA A 14 50.06 8.34 -36.88
CA ALA A 14 48.91 9.01 -36.33
C ALA A 14 48.70 8.47 -34.90
N PHE A 15 49.18 9.22 -33.91
CA PHE A 15 48.71 9.08 -32.53
C PHE A 15 47.22 9.46 -32.51
N THR A 16 46.36 8.46 -32.65
CA THR A 16 44.94 8.59 -32.37
C THR A 16 44.76 8.45 -30.86
N PHE A 17 44.64 9.58 -30.17
CA PHE A 17 44.02 9.61 -28.84
C PHE A 17 42.56 9.20 -29.02
N SER A 18 42.27 7.91 -28.83
CA SER A 18 40.91 7.45 -28.58
C SER A 18 40.49 7.98 -27.20
N PHE A 19 39.75 9.08 -27.18
CA PHE A 19 38.86 9.37 -26.07
C PHE A 19 37.71 8.36 -26.13
N ALA A 20 37.94 7.18 -25.57
CA ALA A 20 36.84 6.35 -25.10
C ALA A 20 36.21 7.14 -23.94
N ALA A 21 35.04 7.74 -24.18
CA ALA A 21 34.18 8.18 -23.11
C ALA A 21 33.75 6.92 -22.35
N GLU A 22 34.49 6.61 -21.29
CA GLU A 22 34.08 5.64 -20.30
C GLU A 22 32.81 6.20 -19.67
N GLU A 23 31.64 5.69 -20.08
CA GLU A 23 30.40 5.92 -19.35
C GLU A 23 30.65 5.45 -17.92
N ALA A 24 30.94 6.39 -17.03
CA ALA A 24 31.01 6.13 -15.60
C ALA A 24 29.67 5.49 -15.23
N LYS A 25 29.66 4.17 -15.01
CA LYS A 25 28.53 3.45 -14.41
C LYS A 25 28.23 4.20 -13.13
N LYS A 26 27.16 5.00 -13.12
CA LYS A 26 26.68 5.64 -11.89
C LYS A 26 26.53 4.53 -10.86
N GLU A 27 27.31 4.63 -9.79
CA GLU A 27 27.28 3.65 -8.71
C GLU A 27 25.89 3.73 -8.08
N VAL A 28 25.01 2.82 -8.48
CA VAL A 28 23.70 2.65 -7.87
C VAL A 28 23.98 2.10 -6.47
N GLY A 29 23.82 2.94 -5.46
CA GLY A 29 23.96 2.55 -4.06
C GLY A 29 22.94 1.46 -3.67
N THR A 30 22.74 1.23 -2.37
CA THR A 30 21.71 0.27 -1.93
C THR A 30 20.34 0.72 -2.42
N VAL A 31 19.69 -0.13 -3.22
CA VAL A 31 18.31 0.03 -3.68
C VAL A 31 17.38 -0.55 -2.61
N ILE A 32 16.35 0.19 -2.24
CA ILE A 32 15.33 -0.26 -1.27
C ILE A 32 14.06 -0.70 -2.02
N GLY A 33 13.36 -1.69 -1.48
CA GLY A 33 11.99 -2.02 -1.89
C GLY A 33 11.01 -1.34 -0.94
N ILE A 34 10.03 -0.62 -1.47
CA ILE A 34 8.99 0.04 -0.66
C ILE A 34 7.63 -0.47 -1.10
N ASP A 35 6.89 -1.07 -0.17
CA ASP A 35 5.46 -1.21 -0.28
C ASP A 35 4.79 0.10 0.16
N LEU A 36 4.20 0.84 -0.78
CA LEU A 36 3.44 2.04 -0.47
C LEU A 36 1.96 1.67 -0.36
N GLY A 37 1.55 1.10 0.77
CA GLY A 37 0.16 0.67 0.98
C GLY A 37 -0.79 1.80 1.38
N THR A 38 -2.10 1.54 1.28
CA THR A 38 -3.16 2.52 1.57
C THR A 38 -3.13 2.98 3.03
N THR A 39 -3.06 2.03 3.96
CA THR A 39 -3.12 2.29 5.41
C THR A 39 -1.75 2.20 6.08
N TYR A 40 -0.87 1.36 5.55
CA TYR A 40 0.46 1.09 6.07
C TYR A 40 1.43 0.92 4.89
N SER A 41 2.68 1.33 5.10
CA SER A 41 3.79 1.11 4.18
C SER A 41 4.87 0.25 4.84
N CYS A 42 5.60 -0.50 4.02
CA CYS A 42 6.70 -1.36 4.44
C CYS A 42 7.96 -1.00 3.65
N VAL A 43 9.13 -1.18 4.25
CA VAL A 43 10.41 -0.99 3.55
C VAL A 43 11.36 -2.14 3.84
N GLY A 44 11.93 -2.70 2.77
CA GLY A 44 12.85 -3.83 2.82
C GLY A 44 14.11 -3.59 1.99
N ILE A 45 15.15 -4.35 2.33
CA ILE A 45 16.39 -4.43 1.54
C ILE A 45 16.74 -5.87 1.25
N PHE A 46 17.45 -6.09 0.14
CA PHE A 46 18.10 -7.36 -0.13
C PHE A 46 19.59 -7.27 0.22
N LYS A 47 20.03 -8.01 1.23
CA LYS A 47 21.41 -7.99 1.72
C LYS A 47 21.86 -9.39 2.08
N SER A 48 23.07 -9.76 1.68
CA SER A 48 23.66 -11.08 1.99
C SER A 48 22.78 -12.26 1.59
N GLY A 49 22.12 -12.17 0.43
CA GLY A 49 21.29 -13.25 -0.12
C GLY A 49 19.92 -13.42 0.52
N ARG A 50 19.49 -12.49 1.39
CA ARG A 50 18.17 -12.52 2.05
C ARG A 50 17.48 -11.16 2.03
N VAL A 51 16.16 -11.18 2.15
CA VAL A 51 15.36 -9.98 2.41
C VAL A 51 15.40 -9.66 3.90
N GLU A 52 15.64 -8.39 4.23
CA GLU A 52 15.52 -7.84 5.58
C GLU A 52 14.46 -6.73 5.57
N ILE A 53 13.39 -6.91 6.34
CA ILE A 53 12.36 -5.89 6.57
C ILE A 53 12.84 -4.97 7.69
N ILE A 54 12.81 -3.65 7.43
CA ILE A 54 13.41 -2.66 8.31
C ILE A 54 12.35 -2.11 9.25
N ALA A 55 12.58 -2.22 10.55
CA ALA A 55 11.73 -1.60 11.56
C ALA A 55 11.96 -0.08 11.64
N ASN A 56 10.90 0.67 11.88
CA ASN A 56 10.96 2.11 12.10
C ASN A 56 11.54 2.48 13.48
N ASP A 57 11.57 3.77 13.78
CA ASP A 57 12.07 4.34 15.04
C ASP A 57 11.30 3.90 16.30
N GLN A 58 10.10 3.34 16.14
CA GLN A 58 9.29 2.75 17.21
C GLN A 58 9.41 1.21 17.28
N GLY A 59 10.22 0.60 16.41
CA GLY A 59 10.37 -0.85 16.31
C GLY A 59 9.29 -1.56 15.50
N ASN A 60 8.39 -0.81 14.82
CA ASN A 60 7.34 -1.39 13.98
C ASN A 60 7.88 -1.67 12.57
N ARG A 61 7.61 -2.86 12.02
CA ARG A 61 8.02 -3.24 10.65
C ARG A 61 7.17 -2.63 9.55
N ILE A 62 5.98 -2.17 9.89
CA ILE A 62 5.10 -1.41 9.01
C ILE A 62 4.83 -0.05 9.64
N THR A 63 4.77 0.99 8.82
CA THR A 63 4.54 2.36 9.27
C THR A 63 3.22 2.86 8.71
N PRO A 64 2.32 3.47 9.51
CA PRO A 64 1.07 4.03 9.00
C PRO A 64 1.28 5.02 7.84
N SER A 65 0.46 4.94 6.80
CA SER A 65 0.46 5.88 5.67
C SER A 65 -0.28 7.18 6.03
N TYR A 66 0.17 7.82 7.11
CA TYR A 66 -0.45 9.00 7.71
C TYR A 66 0.52 10.19 7.67
N VAL A 67 -0.01 11.37 7.38
CA VAL A 67 0.71 12.64 7.45
C VAL A 67 -0.15 13.63 8.21
N ALA A 68 0.41 14.31 9.21
CA ALA A 68 -0.28 15.36 9.93
C ALA A 68 0.50 16.66 9.95
N PHE A 69 -0.23 17.77 9.98
CA PHE A 69 0.33 19.11 10.11
C PHE A 69 -0.17 19.71 11.41
N THR A 70 0.77 20.09 12.28
CA THR A 70 0.48 20.66 13.59
C THR A 70 0.31 22.19 13.48
N SER A 71 -0.26 22.79 14.52
CA SER A 71 -0.51 24.24 14.58
C SER A 71 0.77 25.09 14.66
N ASP A 72 1.89 24.53 15.11
CA ASP A 72 3.20 25.18 15.08
C ASP A 72 3.93 25.02 13.74
N GLY A 73 3.34 24.25 12.81
CA GLY A 73 3.83 24.04 11.45
C GLY A 73 4.79 22.85 11.32
N GLU A 74 4.90 22.01 12.34
CA GLU A 74 5.59 20.72 12.25
C GLU A 74 4.79 19.75 11.37
N ARG A 75 5.52 18.89 10.65
CA ARG A 75 4.93 17.80 9.86
C ARG A 75 5.27 16.47 10.52
N LEU A 76 4.24 15.76 10.96
CA LEU A 76 4.34 14.42 11.51
C LEU A 76 4.01 13.40 10.42
N ILE A 77 4.72 12.26 10.41
CA ILE A 77 4.50 11.18 9.44
C ILE A 77 4.54 9.85 10.18
N GLY A 78 3.73 8.88 9.76
CA GLY A 78 3.72 7.53 10.35
C GLY A 78 2.96 7.46 11.68
N ASP A 79 3.53 6.72 12.63
CA ASP A 79 2.92 6.47 13.94
C ASP A 79 2.59 7.78 14.69
N ALA A 80 3.49 8.77 14.63
CA ALA A 80 3.27 10.07 15.26
C ALA A 80 2.02 10.78 14.70
N ALA A 81 1.83 10.76 13.38
CA ALA A 81 0.66 11.37 12.73
C ALA A 81 -0.63 10.63 13.10
N LYS A 82 -0.62 9.29 13.06
CA LYS A 82 -1.77 8.44 13.42
C LYS A 82 -2.18 8.61 14.88
N ASN A 83 -1.22 8.70 15.80
CA ASN A 83 -1.49 8.82 17.23
C ASN A 83 -2.25 10.10 17.60
N GLN A 84 -2.00 11.21 16.89
CA GLN A 84 -2.66 12.50 17.15
C GLN A 84 -3.91 12.76 16.29
N LEU A 85 -4.35 11.78 15.47
CA LEU A 85 -5.53 11.88 14.61
C LEU A 85 -6.77 12.38 15.36
N THR A 86 -7.04 11.86 16.58
CA THR A 86 -8.23 12.24 17.34
C THR A 86 -8.19 13.67 17.91
N SER A 87 -7.01 14.25 18.07
CA SER A 87 -6.86 15.64 18.53
C SER A 87 -6.79 16.64 17.38
N ASN A 88 -6.43 16.20 16.18
CA ASN A 88 -6.23 17.05 15.01
C ASN A 88 -6.78 16.39 13.73
N PRO A 89 -8.08 16.04 13.68
CA PRO A 89 -8.62 15.20 12.61
C PRO A 89 -8.59 15.87 11.24
N GLU A 90 -8.80 17.19 11.16
CA GLU A 90 -8.92 17.92 9.89
C GLU A 90 -7.57 18.17 9.20
N ASN A 91 -6.46 18.08 9.95
CA ASN A 91 -5.10 18.27 9.42
C ASN A 91 -4.27 16.97 9.48
N THR A 92 -4.94 15.83 9.65
CA THR A 92 -4.33 14.50 9.60
C THR A 92 -4.86 13.75 8.38
N VAL A 93 -4.00 13.58 7.40
CA VAL A 93 -4.29 13.02 6.08
C VAL A 93 -3.90 11.55 6.06
N PHE A 94 -4.78 10.71 5.51
CA PHE A 94 -4.60 9.27 5.35
C PHE A 94 -5.40 8.79 4.12
N ASP A 95 -5.28 7.50 3.77
CA ASP A 95 -5.95 6.88 2.60
C ASP A 95 -5.70 7.58 1.25
N VAL A 96 -4.63 8.38 1.15
CA VAL A 96 -4.32 9.17 -0.05
C VAL A 96 -4.11 8.32 -1.29
N LYS A 97 -3.73 7.04 -1.11
CA LYS A 97 -3.63 6.06 -2.21
C LYS A 97 -4.97 5.84 -2.94
N ARG A 98 -6.12 6.13 -2.31
CA ARG A 98 -7.43 6.13 -2.98
C ARG A 98 -7.65 7.34 -3.88
N LEU A 99 -6.90 8.43 -3.70
CA LEU A 99 -7.00 9.68 -4.46
C LEU A 99 -5.93 9.83 -5.54
N ILE A 100 -4.78 9.16 -5.39
CA ILE A 100 -3.62 9.36 -6.26
C ILE A 100 -3.93 8.99 -7.72
N GLY A 101 -3.56 9.89 -8.65
CA GLY A 101 -3.77 9.72 -10.09
C GLY A 101 -5.23 9.72 -10.57
N ARG A 102 -6.18 10.13 -9.73
CA ARG A 102 -7.61 10.22 -10.06
C ARG A 102 -8.05 11.65 -10.39
N GLU A 103 -9.21 11.75 -11.04
CA GLU A 103 -9.91 13.03 -11.19
C GLU A 103 -10.81 13.28 -9.99
N PHE A 104 -11.05 14.56 -9.66
CA PHE A 104 -11.95 14.91 -8.57
C PHE A 104 -13.37 14.43 -8.83
N SER A 105 -13.79 14.42 -10.10
CA SER A 105 -15.11 13.98 -10.57
C SER A 105 -15.35 12.47 -10.46
N ASP A 106 -14.29 11.66 -10.24
CA ASP A 106 -14.42 10.20 -10.15
C ASP A 106 -15.41 9.81 -9.05
N GLN A 107 -16.30 8.87 -9.38
CA GLN A 107 -17.37 8.44 -8.45
C GLN A 107 -16.80 7.91 -7.14
N SER A 108 -15.68 7.19 -7.19
CA SER A 108 -15.03 6.66 -5.99
C SER A 108 -14.44 7.77 -5.13
N VAL A 109 -13.80 8.78 -5.72
CA VAL A 109 -13.32 9.98 -5.01
C VAL A 109 -14.49 10.67 -4.31
N GLN A 110 -15.60 10.88 -5.01
CA GLN A 110 -16.80 11.51 -4.44
C GLN A 110 -17.46 10.69 -3.32
N GLN A 111 -17.25 9.37 -3.29
CA GLN A 111 -17.70 8.51 -2.19
C GLN A 111 -16.74 8.61 -1.00
N ASP A 112 -15.44 8.51 -1.24
CA ASP A 112 -14.40 8.52 -0.21
C ASP A 112 -14.34 9.86 0.56
N ILE A 113 -14.43 11.00 -0.14
CA ILE A 113 -14.35 12.34 0.50
C ILE A 113 -15.46 12.61 1.52
N LYS A 114 -16.57 11.86 1.48
CA LYS A 114 -17.66 11.96 2.49
C LYS A 114 -17.26 11.38 3.83
N HIS A 115 -16.22 10.56 3.87
CA HIS A 115 -15.75 9.83 5.04
C HIS A 115 -14.43 10.38 5.59
N PHE A 116 -13.79 11.31 4.89
CA PHE A 116 -12.56 11.96 5.34
C PHE A 116 -12.87 13.13 6.28
N PRO A 117 -12.11 13.27 7.39
CA PRO A 117 -12.22 14.44 8.26
C PRO A 117 -11.49 15.66 7.69
N PHE A 118 -10.53 15.46 6.78
CA PHE A 118 -9.79 16.52 6.12
C PHE A 118 -10.47 16.95 4.82
N GLN A 119 -10.24 18.20 4.42
CA GLN A 119 -10.90 18.77 3.25
C GLN A 119 -10.19 18.36 1.95
N VAL A 120 -10.98 17.95 0.96
CA VAL A 120 -10.51 17.71 -0.41
C VAL A 120 -11.28 18.66 -1.34
N ILE A 121 -10.54 19.46 -2.11
CA ILE A 121 -11.10 20.43 -3.06
C ILE A 121 -10.71 20.07 -4.49
N GLU A 122 -11.44 20.59 -5.46
CA GLU A 122 -11.09 20.48 -6.87
C GLU A 122 -10.12 21.60 -7.28
N LYS A 123 -9.04 21.23 -7.99
CA LYS A 123 -8.20 22.19 -8.72
C LYS A 123 -7.70 21.54 -10.00
N ASN A 124 -7.99 22.17 -11.14
CA ASN A 124 -7.62 21.63 -12.46
C ASN A 124 -8.08 20.18 -12.65
N SER A 125 -9.33 19.88 -12.30
CA SER A 125 -9.94 18.53 -12.32
C SER A 125 -9.31 17.50 -11.40
N LYS A 126 -8.32 17.85 -10.58
CA LYS A 126 -7.66 16.94 -9.64
C LYS A 126 -8.14 17.16 -8.20
N PRO A 127 -8.20 16.09 -7.38
CA PRO A 127 -8.42 16.22 -5.95
C PRO A 127 -7.17 16.80 -5.28
N ILE A 128 -7.36 17.85 -4.48
CA ILE A 128 -6.31 18.52 -3.72
C ILE A 128 -6.67 18.48 -2.25
N ILE A 129 -5.74 18.03 -1.41
CA ILE A 129 -5.88 17.99 0.03
C ILE A 129 -5.59 19.39 0.58
N GLN A 130 -6.53 19.92 1.36
CA GLN A 130 -6.43 21.23 1.99
C GLN A 130 -6.29 21.07 3.49
N VAL A 131 -5.19 21.58 4.06
CA VAL A 131 -4.87 21.52 5.49
C VAL A 131 -4.45 22.89 6.01
N ASN A 132 -4.59 23.10 7.32
CA ASN A 132 -4.13 24.30 8.00
C ASN A 132 -2.87 23.98 8.81
N THR A 133 -1.74 24.63 8.50
CA THR A 133 -0.47 24.44 9.23
C THR A 133 -0.26 25.49 10.32
N GLY A 134 -1.36 26.05 10.85
CA GLY A 134 -1.43 27.11 11.85
C GLY A 134 -1.02 28.51 11.39
N LYS A 135 -0.10 28.60 10.44
CA LYS A 135 0.37 29.87 9.83
C LYS A 135 -0.42 30.24 8.58
N GLU A 136 -0.82 29.25 7.81
CA GLU A 136 -1.53 29.41 6.55
C GLU A 136 -2.24 28.11 6.16
N GLN A 137 -3.19 28.26 5.25
CA GLN A 137 -3.81 27.13 4.58
C GLN A 137 -2.90 26.64 3.45
N LYS A 138 -2.59 25.35 3.45
CA LYS A 138 -1.77 24.70 2.42
C LYS A 138 -2.59 23.73 1.60
N LEU A 139 -2.19 23.63 0.34
CA LEU A 139 -2.76 22.74 -0.65
C LEU A 139 -1.69 21.72 -1.02
N PHE A 140 -2.04 20.44 -0.94
CA PHE A 140 -1.17 19.35 -1.31
C PHE A 140 -1.85 18.46 -2.33
N THR A 141 -1.11 18.02 -3.34
CA THR A 141 -1.58 16.96 -4.21
C THR A 141 -1.46 15.59 -3.50
N PRO A 142 -2.21 14.56 -3.94
CA PRO A 142 -2.04 13.20 -3.44
C PRO A 142 -0.60 12.67 -3.56
N GLU A 143 0.10 13.05 -4.63
CA GLU A 143 1.50 12.71 -4.89
C GLU A 143 2.42 13.33 -3.84
N GLU A 144 2.20 14.59 -3.45
CA GLU A 144 3.00 15.26 -2.42
C GLU A 144 2.83 14.61 -1.05
N ILE A 145 1.60 14.23 -0.66
CA ILE A 145 1.38 13.52 0.61
C ILE A 145 2.01 12.12 0.56
N SER A 146 1.87 11.40 -0.56
CA SER A 146 2.50 10.09 -0.76
C SER A 146 4.04 10.21 -0.75
N ALA A 147 4.59 11.29 -1.28
CA ALA A 147 6.03 11.58 -1.24
C ALA A 147 6.55 11.80 0.18
N MET A 148 5.73 12.34 1.09
CA MET A 148 6.09 12.45 2.51
C MET A 148 6.18 11.06 3.16
N VAL A 149 5.24 10.16 2.85
CA VAL A 149 5.29 8.76 3.32
C VAL A 149 6.53 8.04 2.76
N LEU A 150 6.79 8.16 1.46
CA LEU A 150 8.00 7.60 0.84
C LEU A 150 9.28 8.19 1.42
N GLY A 151 9.28 9.50 1.74
CA GLY A 151 10.37 10.18 2.43
C GLY A 151 10.65 9.55 3.79
N LYS A 152 9.61 9.26 4.59
CA LYS A 152 9.76 8.54 5.87
C LYS A 152 10.28 7.12 5.67
N MET A 153 9.85 6.40 4.63
CA MET A 153 10.36 5.04 4.33
C MET A 153 11.84 5.08 3.97
N ARG A 154 12.26 6.07 3.18
CA ARG A 154 13.67 6.34 2.89
C ARG A 154 14.45 6.63 4.18
N GLU A 155 13.96 7.53 5.02
CA GLU A 155 14.63 7.90 6.28
C GLU A 155 14.81 6.69 7.22
N ILE A 156 13.81 5.79 7.30
CA ILE A 156 13.91 4.53 8.05
C ILE A 156 15.04 3.66 7.50
N ALA A 157 15.10 3.49 6.18
CA ALA A 157 16.16 2.71 5.54
C ALA A 157 17.54 3.37 5.70
N GLU A 158 17.64 4.70 5.61
CA GLU A 158 18.87 5.47 5.80
C GLU A 158 19.40 5.32 7.24
N ALA A 159 18.51 5.38 8.23
CA ALA A 159 18.86 5.17 9.63
C ALA A 159 19.41 3.76 9.88
N TYR A 160 18.80 2.74 9.26
CA TYR A 160 19.26 1.35 9.35
C TYR A 160 20.61 1.11 8.63
N LEU A 161 20.77 1.70 7.44
CA LEU A 161 21.96 1.51 6.61
C LEU A 161 23.15 2.40 6.99
N GLY A 162 22.91 3.48 7.74
CA GLY A 162 23.92 4.48 8.12
C GLY A 162 24.44 5.31 6.93
N LYS A 163 23.69 5.37 5.82
CA LYS A 163 24.07 6.08 4.59
C LYS A 163 22.85 6.52 3.80
N LYS A 164 23.04 7.51 2.93
CA LYS A 164 22.00 8.04 2.05
C LYS A 164 21.46 6.99 1.08
N VAL A 165 20.14 6.95 0.90
CA VAL A 165 19.45 6.11 -0.07
C VAL A 165 18.88 6.98 -1.18
N THR A 166 19.13 6.62 -2.43
CA THR A 166 18.75 7.42 -3.60
C THR A 166 17.93 6.66 -4.63
N HIS A 167 17.80 5.34 -4.49
CA HIS A 167 17.14 4.49 -5.48
C HIS A 167 16.14 3.56 -4.80
N ALA A 168 14.97 3.37 -5.42
CA ALA A 168 13.95 2.48 -4.90
C ALA A 168 13.20 1.74 -6.01
N VAL A 169 12.63 0.59 -5.65
CA VAL A 169 11.50 -0.01 -6.35
C VAL A 169 10.27 0.24 -5.48
N VAL A 170 9.18 0.72 -6.09
CA VAL A 170 7.94 1.06 -5.37
C VAL A 170 6.80 0.21 -5.92
N THR A 171 5.96 -0.34 -5.04
CA THR A 171 4.83 -1.19 -5.44
C THR A 171 3.58 -0.36 -5.74
N VAL A 172 2.70 -0.93 -6.55
CA VAL A 172 1.34 -0.43 -6.83
C VAL A 172 0.37 -1.59 -7.03
N PRO A 173 -0.95 -1.39 -6.83
CA PRO A 173 -1.98 -2.36 -7.17
C PRO A 173 -1.86 -2.79 -8.63
N ALA A 174 -2.20 -4.04 -8.96
CA ALA A 174 -2.12 -4.52 -10.34
C ALA A 174 -3.08 -3.72 -11.25
N TYR A 175 -4.24 -3.33 -10.71
CA TYR A 175 -5.27 -2.55 -11.39
C TYR A 175 -5.03 -1.04 -11.48
N PHE A 176 -3.90 -0.54 -10.97
CA PHE A 176 -3.57 0.87 -11.20
C PHE A 176 -3.38 1.15 -12.69
N ASN A 177 -4.09 2.16 -13.18
CA ASN A 177 -3.94 2.66 -14.54
C ASN A 177 -2.65 3.48 -14.71
N ASP A 178 -2.36 3.90 -15.94
CA ASP A 178 -1.14 4.65 -16.26
C ASP A 178 -1.00 5.96 -15.48
N ALA A 179 -2.10 6.68 -15.26
CA ALA A 179 -2.10 7.94 -14.51
C ALA A 179 -1.75 7.71 -13.04
N GLN A 180 -2.29 6.66 -12.42
CA GLN A 180 -1.99 6.30 -11.04
C GLN A 180 -0.55 5.81 -10.89
N ARG A 181 -0.06 4.97 -11.82
CA ARG A 181 1.35 4.52 -11.84
C ARG A 181 2.33 5.68 -11.97
N GLN A 182 2.03 6.62 -12.88
CA GLN A 182 2.86 7.80 -13.07
C GLN A 182 2.82 8.70 -11.83
N ALA A 183 1.65 8.93 -11.24
CA ALA A 183 1.51 9.72 -10.01
C ALA A 183 2.29 9.11 -8.81
N THR A 184 2.29 7.79 -8.66
CA THR A 184 3.12 7.11 -7.64
C THR A 184 4.62 7.27 -7.93
N LYS A 185 5.03 7.21 -9.20
CA LYS A 185 6.42 7.45 -9.61
C LYS A 185 6.85 8.90 -9.35
N ASP A 186 5.96 9.85 -9.60
CA ASP A 186 6.17 11.27 -9.32
C ASP A 186 6.31 11.50 -7.82
N ALA A 187 5.48 10.85 -6.98
CA ALA A 187 5.63 10.88 -5.53
C ALA A 187 7.02 10.38 -5.08
N GLY A 188 7.53 9.30 -5.68
CA GLY A 188 8.90 8.83 -5.44
C GLY A 188 9.94 9.87 -5.82
N THR A 189 9.77 10.53 -6.97
CA THR A 189 10.68 11.59 -7.43
C THR A 189 10.68 12.80 -6.48
N ILE A 190 9.49 13.27 -6.06
CA ILE A 190 9.31 14.36 -5.09
C ILE A 190 9.95 14.01 -3.74
N SER A 191 9.89 12.74 -3.33
CA SER A 191 10.54 12.27 -2.10
C SER A 191 12.07 12.24 -2.18
N GLY A 192 12.66 12.47 -3.37
CA GLY A 192 14.10 12.42 -3.61
C GLY A 192 14.63 11.02 -3.93
N LEU A 193 13.76 10.09 -4.34
CA LEU A 193 14.11 8.76 -4.80
C LEU A 193 14.10 8.68 -6.33
N ASN A 194 15.12 8.04 -6.90
CA ASN A 194 15.08 7.54 -8.26
C ASN A 194 14.31 6.22 -8.28
N VAL A 195 13.05 6.26 -8.74
CA VAL A 195 12.19 5.09 -8.85
C VAL A 195 12.63 4.25 -10.05
N MET A 196 13.43 3.22 -9.79
CA MET A 196 14.03 2.35 -10.82
C MET A 196 12.96 1.52 -11.54
N ARG A 197 11.93 1.11 -10.80
CA ARG A 197 10.81 0.32 -11.31
C ARG A 197 9.59 0.52 -10.44
N ILE A 198 8.44 0.56 -11.08
CA ILE A 198 7.15 0.32 -10.44
C ILE A 198 6.82 -1.15 -10.65
N ILE A 199 6.52 -1.88 -9.59
CA ILE A 199 6.15 -3.30 -9.65
C ILE A 199 4.74 -3.49 -9.10
N ASN A 200 4.01 -4.48 -9.63
CA ASN A 200 2.70 -4.80 -9.09
C ASN A 200 2.85 -5.51 -7.74
N GLU A 201 2.02 -5.14 -6.77
CA GLU A 201 1.93 -5.77 -5.44
C GLU A 201 1.84 -7.30 -5.51
N PRO A 202 0.90 -7.90 -6.27
CA PRO A 202 0.83 -9.36 -6.33
C PRO A 202 2.04 -10.01 -7.02
N THR A 203 2.75 -9.29 -7.90
CA THR A 203 4.01 -9.79 -8.48
C THR A 203 5.14 -9.75 -7.46
N ALA A 204 5.23 -8.70 -6.64
CA ALA A 204 6.20 -8.60 -5.54
C ALA A 204 5.97 -9.72 -4.52
N ALA A 205 4.71 -9.96 -4.13
CA ALA A 205 4.36 -11.06 -3.24
C ALA A 205 4.67 -12.44 -3.84
N ALA A 206 4.43 -12.64 -5.15
CA ALA A 206 4.81 -13.87 -5.82
C ALA A 206 6.33 -14.07 -5.80
N ILE A 207 7.12 -13.01 -6.01
CA ILE A 207 8.60 -13.07 -5.90
C ILE A 207 9.00 -13.47 -4.47
N ALA A 208 8.41 -12.86 -3.44
CA ALA A 208 8.67 -13.22 -2.06
C ALA A 208 8.32 -14.69 -1.77
N TYR A 209 7.28 -15.22 -2.41
CA TYR A 209 6.89 -16.63 -2.29
C TYR A 209 7.80 -17.59 -3.06
N GLY A 210 8.18 -17.22 -4.28
CA GLY A 210 8.88 -18.08 -5.23
C GLY A 210 10.40 -18.06 -5.14
N LEU A 211 11.01 -17.13 -4.39
CA LEU A 211 12.46 -16.91 -4.39
C LEU A 211 13.28 -18.19 -4.12
N ASP A 212 12.81 -19.05 -3.22
CA ASP A 212 13.48 -20.29 -2.84
C ASP A 212 12.86 -21.55 -3.45
N LYS A 213 11.80 -21.41 -4.26
CA LYS A 213 11.04 -22.53 -4.82
C LYS A 213 11.62 -22.94 -6.18
N LYS A 214 12.21 -24.14 -6.23
CA LYS A 214 12.81 -24.74 -7.45
C LYS A 214 12.01 -25.92 -8.01
N GLU A 215 10.74 -26.01 -7.65
CA GLU A 215 9.91 -27.18 -7.94
C GLU A 215 9.04 -26.95 -9.18
N GLY A 216 9.58 -27.24 -10.37
CA GLY A 216 8.84 -27.29 -11.64
C GLY A 216 8.00 -26.05 -11.96
N GLU A 217 7.16 -26.18 -12.98
CA GLU A 217 6.17 -25.18 -13.33
C GLU A 217 4.97 -25.26 -12.37
N LYS A 218 4.57 -24.14 -11.77
CA LYS A 218 3.42 -24.06 -10.86
C LYS A 218 2.57 -22.82 -11.14
N ASN A 219 1.26 -23.03 -11.22
CA ASN A 219 0.28 -21.95 -11.20
C ASN A 219 -0.02 -21.52 -9.76
N ILE A 220 0.18 -20.25 -9.46
CA ILE A 220 -0.01 -19.67 -8.15
C ILE A 220 -1.02 -18.54 -8.25
N LEU A 221 -2.01 -18.58 -7.37
CA LEU A 221 -2.97 -17.51 -7.22
C LEU A 221 -2.61 -16.66 -6.01
N VAL A 222 -2.29 -15.40 -6.24
CA VAL A 222 -2.10 -14.40 -5.19
C VAL A 222 -3.43 -13.71 -4.94
N PHE A 223 -3.89 -13.79 -3.69
CA PHE A 223 -5.08 -13.11 -3.19
C PHE A 223 -4.61 -12.01 -2.23
N ASP A 224 -4.60 -10.77 -2.70
CA ASP A 224 -4.13 -9.61 -1.96
C ASP A 224 -5.29 -8.73 -1.52
N LEU A 225 -5.62 -8.76 -0.23
CA LEU A 225 -6.66 -7.93 0.37
C LEU A 225 -6.06 -7.01 1.42
N GLY A 226 -5.76 -5.78 1.01
CA GLY A 226 -5.10 -4.78 1.82
C GLY A 226 -6.04 -3.91 2.65
N GLY A 227 -5.57 -2.69 2.96
CA GLY A 227 -6.33 -1.67 3.69
C GLY A 227 -7.41 -0.97 2.85
N GLY A 228 -7.20 -0.84 1.53
CA GLY A 228 -8.20 -0.23 0.66
C GLY A 228 -8.17 -0.65 -0.80
N THR A 229 -7.40 -1.68 -1.13
CA THR A 229 -7.32 -2.29 -2.45
C THR A 229 -7.43 -3.80 -2.31
N PHE A 230 -8.02 -4.41 -3.33
CA PHE A 230 -8.12 -5.85 -3.48
C PHE A 230 -7.61 -6.23 -4.87
N ASP A 231 -6.59 -7.08 -4.93
CA ASP A 231 -6.04 -7.59 -6.17
C ASP A 231 -5.97 -9.13 -6.13
N VAL A 232 -6.29 -9.75 -7.25
CA VAL A 232 -6.09 -11.17 -7.50
C VAL A 232 -5.24 -11.30 -8.74
N SER A 233 -4.16 -12.06 -8.65
CA SER A 233 -3.33 -12.37 -9.81
C SER A 233 -3.05 -13.85 -9.86
N LEU A 234 -3.15 -14.40 -11.07
CA LEU A 234 -2.72 -15.75 -11.38
C LEU A 234 -1.38 -15.65 -12.10
N LEU A 235 -0.38 -16.32 -11.54
CA LEU A 235 0.98 -16.34 -12.07
C LEU A 235 1.44 -17.77 -12.30
N THR A 236 2.25 -17.96 -13.33
CA THR A 236 3.08 -19.16 -13.48
C THR A 236 4.47 -18.86 -12.96
N ILE A 237 4.99 -19.77 -12.13
CA ILE A 237 6.39 -19.78 -11.72
C ILE A 237 7.06 -21.01 -12.32
N ASP A 238 8.14 -20.79 -13.07
CA ASP A 238 9.05 -21.84 -13.52
C ASP A 238 10.50 -21.39 -13.36
N ASN A 239 11.25 -22.08 -12.49
CA ASN A 239 12.69 -21.86 -12.28
C ASN A 239 13.11 -20.37 -12.07
N GLY A 240 12.30 -19.61 -11.33
CA GLY A 240 12.54 -18.19 -11.04
C GLY A 240 12.08 -17.22 -12.13
N VAL A 241 11.47 -17.72 -13.20
CA VAL A 241 10.70 -16.91 -14.15
C VAL A 241 9.27 -16.79 -13.62
N PHE A 242 8.79 -15.55 -13.53
CA PHE A 242 7.45 -15.23 -13.08
C PHE A 242 6.67 -14.59 -14.22
N GLU A 243 5.59 -15.21 -14.64
CA GLU A 243 4.70 -14.71 -15.67
C GLU A 243 3.31 -14.46 -15.08
N VAL A 244 2.77 -13.25 -15.26
CA VAL A 244 1.40 -12.93 -14.87
C VAL A 244 0.49 -13.35 -16.02
N ILE A 245 -0.38 -14.34 -15.78
CA ILE A 245 -1.33 -14.82 -16.79
C ILE A 245 -2.57 -13.92 -16.83
N ALA A 246 -3.14 -13.67 -15.64
CA ALA A 246 -4.36 -12.88 -15.51
C ALA A 246 -4.36 -12.11 -14.19
N THR A 247 -5.03 -10.95 -14.19
CA THR A 247 -5.24 -10.17 -12.98
C THR A 247 -6.65 -9.59 -12.95
N ASN A 248 -7.29 -9.60 -11.79
CA ASN A 248 -8.59 -8.97 -11.52
C ASN A 248 -8.60 -8.34 -10.12
N GLY A 249 -9.47 -7.39 -9.83
CA GLY A 249 -9.46 -6.72 -8.54
C GLY A 249 -10.48 -5.59 -8.38
N ASP A 250 -10.40 -4.92 -7.25
CA ASP A 250 -11.16 -3.72 -6.90
C ASP A 250 -10.24 -2.73 -6.18
N THR A 251 -9.99 -1.59 -6.83
CA THR A 251 -9.09 -0.53 -6.31
C THR A 251 -9.68 0.28 -5.15
N HIS A 252 -10.89 -0.05 -4.68
CA HIS A 252 -11.55 0.63 -3.56
C HIS A 252 -12.23 -0.34 -2.58
N LEU A 253 -11.72 -1.58 -2.47
CA LEU A 253 -12.20 -2.56 -1.49
C LEU A 253 -11.07 -2.97 -0.55
N GLY A 254 -11.25 -2.83 0.75
CA GLY A 254 -10.31 -3.34 1.74
C GLY A 254 -10.73 -3.15 3.19
N GLY A 255 -9.73 -3.21 4.07
CA GLY A 255 -9.89 -3.12 5.52
C GLY A 255 -10.65 -1.88 6.03
N GLU A 256 -10.49 -0.73 5.39
CA GLU A 256 -11.18 0.52 5.75
C GLU A 256 -12.68 0.45 5.47
N ASP A 257 -13.11 -0.26 4.41
CA ASP A 257 -14.53 -0.44 4.10
C ASP A 257 -15.20 -1.29 5.18
N PHE A 258 -14.48 -2.30 5.69
CA PHE A 258 -14.98 -3.14 6.78
C PHE A 258 -15.12 -2.36 8.08
N ASP A 259 -14.17 -1.47 8.37
CA ASP A 259 -14.25 -0.57 9.52
C ASP A 259 -15.44 0.39 9.37
N GLN A 260 -15.65 0.95 8.17
CA GLN A 260 -16.75 1.86 7.89
C GLN A 260 -18.13 1.19 8.11
N ARG A 261 -18.31 -0.08 7.74
CA ARG A 261 -19.55 -0.83 8.03
C ARG A 261 -19.82 -0.96 9.53
N VAL A 262 -18.78 -1.21 10.30
CA VAL A 262 -18.87 -1.34 11.77
C VAL A 262 -19.11 0.03 12.43
N MET A 263 -18.43 1.07 11.95
CA MET A 263 -18.66 2.44 12.40
C MET A 263 -20.12 2.86 12.17
N GLU A 264 -20.66 2.64 10.97
CA GLU A 264 -22.06 2.95 10.66
C GLU A 264 -23.05 2.18 11.55
N HIS A 265 -22.75 0.92 11.87
CA HIS A 265 -23.53 0.15 12.84
C HIS A 265 -23.55 0.82 14.22
N PHE A 266 -22.38 1.20 14.75
CA PHE A 266 -22.27 1.79 16.07
C PHE A 266 -22.78 3.23 16.15
N ILE A 267 -22.62 4.03 15.09
CA ILE A 267 -23.22 5.37 15.00
C ILE A 267 -24.75 5.27 15.09
N LYS A 268 -25.36 4.32 14.34
CA LYS A 268 -26.81 4.09 14.40
C LYS A 268 -27.25 3.56 15.77
N LEU A 269 -26.47 2.66 16.37
CA LEU A 269 -26.75 2.11 17.69
C LEU A 269 -26.71 3.21 18.76
N PHE A 270 -25.67 4.03 18.76
CA PHE A 270 -25.52 5.17 19.68
C PHE A 270 -26.70 6.13 19.54
N LYS A 271 -27.01 6.56 18.31
CA LYS A 271 -28.17 7.43 18.04
C LYS A 271 -29.49 6.82 18.51
N LYS A 272 -29.68 5.51 18.36
CA LYS A 272 -30.87 4.81 18.85
C LYS A 272 -30.95 4.80 20.38
N LYS A 273 -29.81 4.67 21.08
CA LYS A 273 -29.75 4.60 22.55
C LYS A 273 -29.85 5.98 23.21
N THR A 274 -29.21 6.99 22.64
CA THR A 274 -29.02 8.32 23.27
C THR A 274 -29.78 9.44 22.58
N GLY A 275 -30.28 9.21 21.35
CA GLY A 275 -30.88 10.25 20.51
C GLY A 275 -29.86 11.15 19.80
N LYS A 276 -28.56 11.00 20.06
CA LYS A 276 -27.49 11.88 19.58
C LYS A 276 -26.78 11.31 18.36
N ASP A 277 -26.48 12.17 17.37
CA ASP A 277 -25.79 11.77 16.13
C ASP A 277 -24.37 12.33 16.12
N ILE A 278 -23.37 11.45 16.25
CA ILE A 278 -21.95 11.85 16.37
C ILE A 278 -21.34 12.29 15.04
N ARG A 279 -22.01 12.10 13.89
CA ARG A 279 -21.43 12.36 12.56
C ARG A 279 -20.97 13.81 12.35
N LYS A 280 -21.44 14.73 13.18
CA LYS A 280 -21.05 16.15 13.16
C LYS A 280 -19.79 16.45 13.97
N ASP A 281 -19.29 15.50 14.75
CA ASP A 281 -18.10 15.64 15.58
C ASP A 281 -16.99 14.73 15.03
N ASN A 282 -16.07 15.34 14.30
CA ASN A 282 -14.92 14.66 13.71
C ASN A 282 -14.09 13.93 14.77
N ARG A 283 -13.93 14.50 15.97
CA ARG A 283 -13.17 13.88 17.06
C ARG A 283 -13.85 12.62 17.56
N ALA A 284 -15.16 12.64 17.78
CA ALA A 284 -15.93 11.47 18.18
C ALA A 284 -15.86 10.37 17.11
N VAL A 285 -16.04 10.73 15.83
CA VAL A 285 -15.94 9.79 14.70
C VAL A 285 -14.55 9.14 14.64
N GLN A 286 -13.47 9.91 14.79
CA GLN A 286 -12.11 9.35 14.76
C GLN A 286 -11.78 8.50 16.00
N LYS A 287 -12.31 8.85 17.18
CA LYS A 287 -12.21 7.97 18.37
C LYS A 287 -12.86 6.62 18.08
N LEU A 288 -14.06 6.62 17.47
CA LEU A 288 -14.74 5.39 17.08
C LEU A 288 -13.95 4.58 16.05
N ARG A 289 -13.46 5.23 14.97
CA ARG A 289 -12.65 4.58 13.93
C ARG A 289 -11.47 3.83 14.54
N ARG A 290 -10.72 4.48 15.43
CA ARG A 290 -9.54 3.89 16.08
C ARG A 290 -9.88 2.63 16.87
N GLU A 291 -10.94 2.66 17.68
CA GLU A 291 -11.31 1.48 18.48
C GLU A 291 -11.98 0.39 17.63
N VAL A 292 -12.66 0.77 16.54
CA VAL A 292 -13.21 -0.19 15.55
C VAL A 292 -12.09 -0.94 14.82
N GLU A 293 -11.04 -0.26 14.36
CA GLU A 293 -9.89 -0.90 13.70
C GLU A 293 -9.23 -1.92 14.64
N LYS A 294 -9.00 -1.53 15.91
CA LYS A 294 -8.46 -2.43 16.95
C LYS A 294 -9.39 -3.61 17.20
N ALA A 295 -10.70 -3.37 17.25
CA ALA A 295 -11.69 -4.43 17.43
C ALA A 295 -11.67 -5.42 16.26
N LYS A 296 -11.64 -4.93 15.01
CA LYS A 296 -11.50 -5.77 13.80
C LYS A 296 -10.27 -6.67 13.89
N ARG A 297 -9.10 -6.11 14.22
CA ARG A 297 -7.85 -6.89 14.40
C ARG A 297 -7.99 -7.96 15.48
N THR A 298 -8.61 -7.62 16.60
CA THR A 298 -8.86 -8.56 17.72
C THR A 298 -9.79 -9.70 17.31
N LEU A 299 -10.82 -9.41 16.50
CA LEU A 299 -11.78 -10.41 16.04
C LEU A 299 -11.19 -11.44 15.07
N SER A 300 -10.01 -11.18 14.49
CA SER A 300 -9.30 -12.18 13.70
C SER A 300 -8.81 -13.37 14.53
N SER A 301 -8.62 -13.19 15.85
CA SER A 301 -8.21 -14.27 16.77
C SER A 301 -9.24 -14.57 17.86
N GLN A 302 -10.11 -13.61 18.21
CA GLN A 302 -11.13 -13.75 19.25
C GLN A 302 -12.56 -13.74 18.67
N HIS A 303 -13.52 -14.32 19.39
CA HIS A 303 -14.93 -14.36 18.96
C HIS A 303 -15.72 -13.10 19.31
N GLN A 304 -15.23 -12.28 20.24
CA GLN A 304 -15.85 -11.02 20.63
C GLN A 304 -14.78 -10.09 21.22
N THR A 305 -15.07 -8.79 21.23
CA THR A 305 -14.24 -7.78 21.90
C THR A 305 -15.11 -6.61 22.34
N LYS A 306 -14.65 -5.87 23.35
CA LYS A 306 -15.36 -4.70 23.88
C LYS A 306 -14.75 -3.43 23.30
N ILE A 307 -15.60 -2.52 22.86
CA ILE A 307 -15.24 -1.20 22.39
C ILE A 307 -15.63 -0.21 23.49
N GLU A 308 -14.61 0.40 24.10
CA GLU A 308 -14.78 1.33 25.21
C GLU A 308 -14.11 2.66 24.86
N ILE A 309 -14.87 3.75 24.97
CA ILE A 309 -14.40 5.09 24.70
C ILE A 309 -14.94 6.02 25.78
N GLU A 310 -14.03 6.52 26.63
CA GLU A 310 -14.36 7.52 27.63
C GLU A 310 -14.64 8.88 26.99
N SER A 311 -15.63 9.59 27.55
CA SER A 311 -16.06 10.92 27.11
C SER A 311 -16.18 10.96 25.57
N PHE A 312 -16.96 10.03 25.04
CA PHE A 312 -17.08 9.77 23.62
C PHE A 312 -17.75 10.94 22.89
N PHE A 313 -18.91 11.37 23.38
CA PHE A 313 -19.69 12.47 22.83
C PHE A 313 -20.55 13.11 23.94
N ASP A 314 -20.53 14.43 24.07
CA ASP A 314 -21.23 15.17 25.14
C ASP A 314 -20.98 14.63 26.58
N ASN A 315 -19.74 14.21 26.86
CA ASN A 315 -19.33 13.56 28.12
C ASN A 315 -20.03 12.22 28.44
N GLU A 316 -20.74 11.62 27.47
CA GLU A 316 -21.22 10.25 27.59
C GLU A 316 -20.12 9.27 27.15
N ASP A 317 -19.92 8.21 27.92
CA ASP A 317 -19.04 7.11 27.56
C ASP A 317 -19.71 6.19 26.54
N PHE A 318 -18.90 5.56 25.69
CA PHE A 318 -19.35 4.52 24.77
C PHE A 318 -18.79 3.17 25.22
N SER A 319 -19.66 2.18 25.38
CA SER A 319 -19.27 0.84 25.80
C SER A 319 -20.18 -0.19 25.14
N GLU A 320 -19.67 -0.87 24.11
CA GLU A 320 -20.41 -1.88 23.36
C GLU A 320 -19.55 -3.12 23.11
N THR A 321 -20.20 -4.27 22.94
CA THR A 321 -19.50 -5.51 22.54
C THR A 321 -19.71 -5.76 21.05
N LEU A 322 -18.63 -6.00 20.32
CA LEU A 322 -18.67 -6.48 18.93
C LEU A 322 -18.32 -7.96 18.90
N THR A 323 -19.20 -8.80 18.35
CA THR A 323 -18.92 -10.21 18.10
C THR A 323 -18.40 -10.41 16.68
N ARG A 324 -17.59 -11.46 16.46
CA ARG A 324 -17.13 -11.86 15.13
C ARG A 324 -18.31 -12.14 14.20
N ALA A 325 -19.34 -12.82 14.71
CA ALA A 325 -20.56 -13.09 13.95
C ALA A 325 -21.23 -11.80 13.45
N LYS A 326 -21.32 -10.76 14.30
CA LYS A 326 -21.88 -9.47 13.89
C LYS A 326 -20.99 -8.74 12.90
N PHE A 327 -19.67 -8.75 13.11
CA PHE A 327 -18.70 -8.20 12.16
C PHE A 327 -18.83 -8.86 10.78
N GLU A 328 -18.95 -10.18 10.75
CA GLU A 328 -19.14 -10.95 9.51
C GLU A 328 -20.49 -10.65 8.85
N GLU A 329 -21.57 -10.54 9.62
CA GLU A 329 -22.90 -10.16 9.11
C GLU A 329 -22.88 -8.79 8.42
N LEU A 330 -22.22 -7.79 9.02
CA LEU A 330 -22.14 -6.42 8.50
C LEU A 330 -21.34 -6.30 7.19
N ASN A 331 -20.47 -7.28 6.92
CA ASN A 331 -19.51 -7.26 5.83
C ASN A 331 -19.68 -8.43 4.83
N MET A 332 -20.70 -9.28 5.00
CA MET A 332 -20.83 -10.52 4.24
C MET A 332 -20.91 -10.28 2.72
N ASP A 333 -21.58 -9.20 2.29
CA ASP A 333 -21.65 -8.80 0.89
C ASP A 333 -20.26 -8.45 0.32
N LEU A 334 -19.47 -7.69 1.07
CA LEU A 334 -18.10 -7.32 0.69
C LEU A 334 -17.15 -8.52 0.73
N PHE A 335 -17.29 -9.41 1.72
CA PHE A 335 -16.47 -10.62 1.76
C PHE A 335 -16.79 -11.55 0.58
N ARG A 336 -18.07 -11.73 0.22
CA ARG A 336 -18.46 -12.53 -0.93
C ARG A 336 -18.07 -11.90 -2.26
N SER A 337 -18.06 -10.57 -2.37
CA SER A 337 -17.66 -9.89 -3.61
C SER A 337 -16.20 -10.20 -3.99
N THR A 338 -15.33 -10.48 -3.01
CA THR A 338 -13.93 -10.87 -3.26
C THR A 338 -13.79 -12.14 -4.11
N MET A 339 -14.80 -13.01 -4.16
CA MET A 339 -14.75 -14.23 -4.97
C MET A 339 -14.99 -13.98 -6.46
N LYS A 340 -15.60 -12.85 -6.84
CA LYS A 340 -15.84 -12.54 -8.26
C LYS A 340 -14.53 -12.31 -9.02
N PRO A 341 -13.57 -11.49 -8.52
CA PRO A 341 -12.25 -11.40 -9.14
C PRO A 341 -11.51 -12.74 -9.21
N VAL A 342 -11.62 -13.59 -8.19
CA VAL A 342 -11.01 -14.94 -8.20
C VAL A 342 -11.60 -15.81 -9.32
N GLN A 343 -12.91 -15.80 -9.52
CA GLN A 343 -13.54 -16.49 -10.65
C GLN A 343 -13.07 -15.92 -11.98
N LYS A 344 -13.00 -14.59 -12.08
CA LYS A 344 -12.65 -13.91 -13.33
C LYS A 344 -11.22 -14.19 -13.77
N VAL A 345 -10.24 -14.21 -12.85
CA VAL A 345 -8.85 -14.55 -13.22
C VAL A 345 -8.69 -15.99 -13.68
N LEU A 346 -9.48 -16.93 -13.15
CA LEU A 346 -9.46 -18.32 -13.59
C LEU A 346 -10.05 -18.45 -15.00
N GLU A 347 -11.16 -17.76 -15.26
CA GLU A 347 -11.78 -17.69 -16.59
C GLU A 347 -10.85 -17.06 -17.62
N ASP A 348 -10.23 -15.91 -17.30
CA ASP A 348 -9.35 -15.19 -18.22
C ASP A 348 -8.04 -15.95 -18.48
N ALA A 349 -7.61 -16.79 -17.54
CA ALA A 349 -6.45 -17.68 -17.69
C ALA A 349 -6.77 -19.03 -18.36
N ASP A 350 -8.06 -19.33 -18.63
CA ASP A 350 -8.53 -20.66 -19.07
C ASP A 350 -8.07 -21.81 -18.15
N LEU A 351 -8.07 -21.57 -16.84
CA LEU A 351 -7.64 -22.54 -15.82
C LEU A 351 -8.78 -22.91 -14.88
N LYS A 352 -8.77 -24.18 -14.43
CA LYS A 352 -9.70 -24.67 -13.41
C LYS A 352 -9.09 -24.47 -12.03
N LYS A 353 -9.95 -24.49 -11.01
CA LYS A 353 -9.53 -24.46 -9.59
C LYS A 353 -8.49 -25.52 -9.25
N THR A 354 -8.61 -26.70 -9.85
CA THR A 354 -7.71 -27.85 -9.65
C THR A 354 -6.31 -27.62 -10.22
N ASP A 355 -6.17 -26.68 -11.15
CA ASP A 355 -4.90 -26.38 -11.82
C ASP A 355 -4.06 -25.39 -11.00
N ILE A 356 -4.65 -24.80 -9.95
CA ILE A 356 -3.96 -23.91 -9.02
C ILE A 356 -3.16 -24.74 -8.02
N ALA A 357 -1.83 -24.68 -8.15
CA ALA A 357 -0.91 -25.40 -7.31
C ALA A 357 -0.91 -24.83 -5.88
N GLU A 358 -0.94 -23.50 -5.72
CA GLU A 358 -0.96 -22.83 -4.42
C GLU A 358 -1.75 -21.53 -4.43
N VAL A 359 -2.32 -21.17 -3.28
CA VAL A 359 -3.01 -19.90 -3.05
C VAL A 359 -2.23 -19.14 -1.99
N VAL A 360 -1.72 -17.96 -2.33
CA VAL A 360 -0.92 -17.10 -1.44
C VAL A 360 -1.79 -15.95 -0.95
N LEU A 361 -1.93 -15.81 0.36
CA LEU A 361 -2.68 -14.71 0.98
C LEU A 361 -1.74 -13.55 1.32
N VAL A 362 -2.09 -12.36 0.85
CA VAL A 362 -1.32 -11.13 1.01
C VAL A 362 -2.24 -10.01 1.51
N GLY A 363 -1.70 -9.05 2.24
CA GLY A 363 -2.46 -7.95 2.80
C GLY A 363 -3.15 -8.31 4.12
N GLY A 364 -3.08 -7.39 5.09
CA GLY A 364 -3.51 -7.65 6.47
C GLY A 364 -4.98 -8.06 6.63
N SER A 365 -5.86 -7.71 5.69
CA SER A 365 -7.27 -8.09 5.75
C SER A 365 -7.50 -9.58 5.43
N THR A 366 -6.52 -10.27 4.84
CA THR A 366 -6.58 -11.74 4.69
C THR A 366 -6.45 -12.50 6.01
N ARG A 367 -6.12 -11.82 7.11
CA ARG A 367 -6.16 -12.39 8.46
C ARG A 367 -7.59 -12.64 8.96
N ILE A 368 -8.61 -12.09 8.30
CA ILE A 368 -10.01 -12.26 8.68
C ILE A 368 -10.43 -13.73 8.45
N PRO A 369 -10.89 -14.46 9.50
CA PRO A 369 -11.23 -15.88 9.38
C PRO A 369 -12.27 -16.18 8.30
N LYS A 370 -13.27 -15.30 8.13
CA LYS A 370 -14.29 -15.47 7.10
C LYS A 370 -13.72 -15.36 5.68
N VAL A 371 -12.74 -14.48 5.45
CA VAL A 371 -12.08 -14.36 4.14
C VAL A 371 -11.29 -15.63 3.82
N GLN A 372 -10.50 -16.12 4.78
CA GLN A 372 -9.77 -17.38 4.63
C GLN A 372 -10.70 -18.57 4.38
N GLN A 373 -11.82 -18.62 5.10
CA GLN A 373 -12.83 -19.65 4.90
C GLN A 373 -13.44 -19.59 3.50
N LEU A 374 -13.82 -18.41 3.01
CA LEU A 374 -14.37 -18.26 1.65
C LEU A 374 -13.37 -18.69 0.58
N VAL A 375 -12.09 -18.32 0.71
CA VAL A 375 -11.03 -18.75 -0.20
C VAL A 375 -10.86 -20.27 -0.15
N LYS A 376 -10.78 -20.86 1.04
CA LYS A 376 -10.64 -22.30 1.23
C LYS A 376 -11.84 -23.07 0.65
N ASP A 377 -13.05 -22.62 0.93
CA ASP A 377 -14.28 -23.23 0.43
C ASP A 377 -14.37 -23.10 -1.10
N PHE A 378 -13.90 -21.98 -1.67
CA PHE A 378 -13.83 -21.80 -3.11
C PHE A 378 -12.88 -22.79 -3.78
N PHE A 379 -11.74 -23.11 -3.17
CA PHE A 379 -10.78 -24.10 -3.66
C PHE A 379 -10.99 -25.50 -3.06
N ASP A 380 -12.24 -25.88 -2.79
CA ASP A 380 -12.65 -27.25 -2.39
C ASP A 380 -11.86 -27.79 -1.17
N GLY A 381 -11.54 -26.91 -0.21
CA GLY A 381 -10.84 -27.25 1.02
C GLY A 381 -9.32 -27.07 0.97
N LYS A 382 -8.74 -26.64 -0.15
CA LYS A 382 -7.30 -26.35 -0.28
C LYS A 382 -6.88 -25.28 0.74
N GLU A 383 -5.87 -25.59 1.55
CA GLU A 383 -5.29 -24.65 2.50
C GLU A 383 -4.43 -23.59 1.77
N PRO A 384 -4.61 -22.29 2.07
CA PRO A 384 -3.70 -21.26 1.59
C PRO A 384 -2.30 -21.42 2.20
N SER A 385 -1.30 -20.93 1.46
CA SER A 385 0.10 -20.93 1.89
C SER A 385 0.30 -20.07 3.13
N ARG A 386 1.12 -20.56 4.08
CA ARG A 386 1.39 -19.91 5.38
C ARG A 386 2.84 -19.42 5.52
N GLY A 387 3.63 -19.52 4.46
CA GLY A 387 5.09 -19.32 4.51
C GLY A 387 5.56 -17.88 4.58
N ILE A 388 4.67 -16.89 4.44
CA ILE A 388 5.02 -15.47 4.35
C ILE A 388 4.09 -14.67 5.24
N ASN A 389 4.63 -13.64 5.88
CA ASN A 389 3.82 -12.66 6.59
C ASN A 389 3.02 -11.82 5.57
N PRO A 390 1.68 -11.81 5.60
CA PRO A 390 0.86 -11.10 4.61
C PRO A 390 1.09 -9.58 4.60
N ASP A 391 1.59 -8.99 5.70
CA ASP A 391 1.86 -7.56 5.81
C ASP A 391 3.27 -7.17 5.33
N GLU A 392 4.14 -8.14 5.03
CA GLU A 392 5.56 -7.93 4.66
C GLU A 392 5.93 -8.65 3.35
N ALA A 393 4.97 -9.31 2.69
CA ALA A 393 5.22 -10.11 1.48
C ALA A 393 5.50 -9.25 0.25
N VAL A 394 4.82 -8.11 0.16
CA VAL A 394 5.02 -7.07 -0.85
C VAL A 394 6.21 -6.23 -0.45
#